data_AF-A0A1Q8JR99-F1
#
_entry.id   AF-A0A1Q8JR99-F1
#
_cell.length_a   1.000
_cell.length_b   1.000
_cell.length_c   1.000
_cell.angle_alpha   90.00
_cell.angle_beta   90.00
_cell.angle_gamma   90.00
#
_symmetry.space_group_name_H-M   'P 1'
#
loop_
_entity.id
_entity.type
_entity.pdbx_description
1 polymer ?
#
loop_
_entity_poly.entity_id
_entity_poly.type
_entity_poly.pdbx_seq_one_letter_code
_entity_poly.pdbx_strand_id
1 'polypeptide(L)'
;MPRRQAGKVIDLLLAGRRLLDQTRLPHPEHVIDFGSARSVLRALWSEVMAALGASEGSPSRDLVTLLQAIKELDEQLLLDHLAHQDQALQRVRAALAHLGEARTSAALLDTAAATACGLGFDRSIVSRVADSLWIPERVHVAKDPAWAGEILELGRTHPQTLDGRLVESEMVRRRTSLLVDQVQERPGVNKPIADASMSRSYCAAPIVVHGVVAGFVHADCYYQQRNVDPLDRQLVTLYAQALGQALTRTMVLDEMDLVRADVERLSQRISDAREGNLGDGWWGHGDGEGVTAGTPPRGVEGYLRSVPDDPSLTRREVEVLRLMAGGDTNARIATRLVISEGTVKSHVKHILRKLGAANRAEAVSHWLRSGYDRAGHGPSRPTAPR
;
A
#
# COMPACT_ATOMS: atom_id res chain seq x y z
N MET A 1 20.86 4.88 -14.53
CA MET A 1 21.48 5.76 -15.57
C MET A 1 21.06 5.29 -16.97
N PRO A 2 20.71 6.18 -17.90
CA PRO A 2 20.40 5.81 -19.29
C PRO A 2 21.54 5.03 -19.99
N ARG A 3 21.21 3.95 -20.71
CA ARG A 3 22.20 3.12 -21.45
C ARG A 3 23.06 3.93 -22.41
N ARG A 4 22.49 4.96 -23.04
CA ARG A 4 23.20 5.85 -23.97
C ARG A 4 24.33 6.62 -23.28
N GLN A 5 24.12 7.07 -22.05
CA GLN A 5 25.13 7.77 -21.28
C GLN A 5 26.23 6.81 -20.80
N ALA A 6 25.87 5.59 -20.38
CA ALA A 6 26.84 4.54 -20.04
C ALA A 6 27.78 4.26 -21.21
N GLY A 7 27.22 4.12 -22.42
CA GLY A 7 27.99 3.93 -23.65
C GLY A 7 29.03 5.04 -23.87
N LYS A 8 28.62 6.32 -23.77
CA LYS A 8 29.54 7.45 -23.92
C LYS A 8 30.70 7.43 -22.91
N VAL A 9 30.43 7.07 -21.65
CA VAL A 9 31.48 6.96 -20.62
C VAL A 9 32.44 5.83 -20.95
N ILE A 10 31.91 4.69 -21.39
CA ILE A 10 32.71 3.54 -21.83
C ILE A 10 33.57 3.92 -23.05
N ASP A 11 33.01 4.62 -24.02
CA ASP A 11 33.73 5.06 -25.22
C ASP A 11 34.92 5.98 -24.87
N LEU A 12 34.72 6.95 -23.95
CA LEU A 12 35.81 7.80 -23.46
C LEU A 12 36.86 7.01 -22.67
N LEU A 13 36.42 6.07 -21.84
CA LEU A 13 37.34 5.19 -21.10
C LEU A 13 38.20 4.36 -22.07
N LEU A 14 37.60 3.78 -23.11
CA LEU A 14 38.32 3.03 -24.14
C LEU A 14 39.28 3.92 -24.92
N ALA A 15 38.90 5.17 -25.23
CA ALA A 15 39.81 6.15 -25.84
C ALA A 15 41.00 6.47 -24.93
N GLY A 16 40.75 6.69 -23.64
CA GLY A 16 41.79 6.89 -22.63
C GLY A 16 42.77 5.73 -22.53
N ARG A 17 42.26 4.49 -22.51
CA ARG A 17 43.10 3.27 -22.48
C ARG A 17 43.99 3.06 -23.71
N ARG A 18 43.73 3.76 -24.83
CA ARG A 18 44.63 3.77 -26.00
C ARG A 18 45.77 4.77 -25.86
N LEU A 19 45.58 5.82 -25.08
CA LEU A 19 46.53 6.94 -24.94
C LEU A 19 47.34 6.89 -23.63
N LEU A 20 46.86 6.17 -22.62
CA LEU A 20 47.41 6.12 -21.27
C LEU A 20 47.75 4.68 -20.84
N ASP A 21 48.49 4.55 -19.74
CA ASP A 21 48.76 3.26 -19.09
C ASP A 21 47.44 2.60 -18.62
N GLN A 22 47.13 1.46 -19.23
CA GLN A 22 45.87 0.75 -19.00
C GLN A 22 45.75 0.18 -17.59
N THR A 23 46.86 -0.04 -16.88
CA THR A 23 46.85 -0.65 -15.54
C THR A 23 46.29 0.29 -14.47
N ARG A 24 46.26 1.60 -14.75
CA ARG A 24 45.75 2.64 -13.84
C ARG A 24 44.30 3.01 -14.07
N LEU A 25 43.71 2.54 -15.17
CA LEU A 25 42.34 2.89 -15.56
C LEU A 25 41.34 1.79 -15.17
N PRO A 26 40.16 2.16 -14.66
CA PRO A 26 39.12 1.20 -14.28
C PRO A 26 38.58 0.43 -15.49
N HIS A 27 37.99 -0.75 -15.24
CA HIS A 27 37.40 -1.58 -16.29
C HIS A 27 36.00 -1.07 -16.72
N PRO A 28 35.61 -1.16 -18.02
CA PRO A 28 34.30 -0.70 -18.50
C PRO A 28 33.09 -1.29 -17.78
N GLU A 29 33.21 -2.52 -17.27
CA GLU A 29 32.14 -3.19 -16.53
C GLU A 29 31.75 -2.48 -15.23
N HIS A 30 32.62 -1.62 -14.69
CA HIS A 30 32.32 -0.81 -13.52
C HIS A 30 31.34 0.34 -13.81
N VAL A 31 31.01 0.64 -15.07
CA VAL A 31 30.03 1.68 -15.44
C VAL A 31 28.61 1.10 -15.39
N ILE A 32 28.04 1.05 -14.19
CA ILE A 32 26.76 0.42 -13.89
C ILE A 32 25.70 1.48 -13.56
N ASP A 33 26.08 2.51 -12.82
CA ASP A 33 25.19 3.59 -12.39
C ASP A 33 25.85 4.97 -12.54
N PHE A 34 25.13 6.01 -12.13
CA PHE A 34 25.61 7.38 -12.21
C PHE A 34 26.85 7.62 -11.33
N GLY A 35 26.89 7.05 -10.12
CA GLY A 35 28.00 7.23 -9.18
C GLY A 35 29.27 6.57 -9.68
N SER A 36 29.15 5.36 -10.23
CA SER A 36 30.28 4.62 -10.79
C SER A 36 30.78 5.25 -12.09
N ALA A 37 29.89 5.73 -12.96
CA ALA A 37 30.24 6.51 -14.16
C ALA A 37 31.04 7.78 -13.80
N ARG A 38 30.57 8.55 -12.81
CA ARG A 38 31.26 9.72 -12.24
C ARG A 38 32.63 9.38 -11.66
N SER A 39 32.76 8.20 -11.07
CA SER A 39 34.03 7.72 -10.53
C SER A 39 35.03 7.41 -11.64
N VAL A 40 34.57 6.75 -12.70
CA VAL A 40 35.37 6.44 -13.89
C VAL A 40 35.86 7.70 -14.59
N LEU A 41 34.98 8.69 -14.81
CA LEU A 41 35.37 9.96 -15.44
C LEU A 41 36.40 10.73 -14.60
N ARG A 42 36.28 10.71 -13.26
CA ARG A 42 37.26 11.32 -12.36
C ARG A 42 38.62 10.62 -12.40
N ALA A 43 38.63 9.29 -12.42
CA ALA A 43 39.87 8.52 -12.56
C ALA A 43 40.55 8.82 -13.90
N LEU A 44 39.79 8.81 -14.99
CA LEU A 44 40.29 9.12 -16.31
C LEU A 44 40.82 10.56 -16.40
N TRP A 45 40.10 11.54 -15.85
CA TRP A 45 40.56 12.93 -15.75
C TRP A 45 41.93 13.03 -15.04
N SER A 46 42.07 12.35 -13.90
CA SER A 46 43.31 12.35 -13.11
C SER A 46 44.50 11.82 -13.92
N GLU A 47 44.32 10.69 -14.61
CA GLU A 47 45.40 10.10 -15.43
C GLU A 47 45.77 10.99 -16.62
N VAL A 48 44.79 11.61 -17.29
CA VAL A 48 45.07 12.51 -18.42
C VAL A 48 45.80 13.77 -17.94
N MET A 49 45.40 14.34 -16.80
CA MET A 49 46.09 15.48 -16.20
C MET A 49 47.52 15.14 -15.79
N ALA A 50 47.75 13.94 -15.21
CA ALA A 50 49.08 13.48 -14.87
C ALA A 50 49.98 13.31 -16.11
N ALA A 51 49.44 12.74 -17.19
CA ALA A 51 50.17 12.57 -18.45
C ALA A 51 50.52 13.92 -19.11
N LEU A 52 49.62 14.91 -19.07
CA LEU A 52 49.91 16.26 -19.55
C LEU A 52 50.96 16.98 -18.69
N GLY A 53 50.92 16.79 -17.36
CA GLY A 53 51.90 17.39 -16.44
C GLY A 53 53.30 16.78 -16.54
N ALA A 54 53.41 15.52 -16.97
CA ALA A 54 54.69 14.83 -17.18
C ALA A 54 55.32 15.08 -18.57
N SER A 55 54.61 15.76 -19.48
CA SER A 55 55.08 15.99 -20.84
C SER A 55 56.04 17.18 -20.91
N GLU A 56 57.31 16.94 -21.26
CA GLU A 56 58.27 18.01 -21.59
C GLU A 56 58.01 18.52 -23.01
N GLY A 57 57.16 19.55 -23.16
CA GLY A 57 56.88 20.19 -24.45
C GLY A 57 55.42 20.64 -24.63
N SER A 58 55.02 20.90 -25.87
CA SER A 58 53.63 21.26 -26.19
C SER A 58 52.67 20.11 -25.82
N PRO A 59 51.54 20.39 -25.16
CA PRO A 59 50.61 19.35 -24.71
C PRO A 59 50.05 18.57 -25.90
N SER A 60 49.96 17.24 -25.74
CA SER A 60 49.37 16.36 -26.76
C SER A 60 47.94 16.78 -27.07
N ARG A 61 47.68 17.09 -28.35
CA ARG A 61 46.35 17.51 -28.82
C ARG A 61 45.28 16.47 -28.50
N ASP A 62 45.63 15.18 -28.56
CA ASP A 62 44.71 14.08 -28.27
C ASP A 62 44.33 14.03 -26.78
N LEU A 63 45.29 14.26 -25.88
CA LEU A 63 45.03 14.32 -24.44
C LEU A 63 44.18 15.54 -24.06
N VAL A 64 44.43 16.70 -24.68
CA VAL A 64 43.61 17.91 -24.49
C VAL A 64 42.18 17.68 -24.98
N THR A 65 42.03 17.05 -26.16
CA THR A 65 40.71 16.69 -26.71
C THR A 65 39.98 15.72 -25.79
N LEU A 66 40.69 14.75 -25.23
CA LEU A 66 40.13 13.79 -24.28
C LEU A 66 39.69 14.48 -22.98
N LEU A 67 40.47 15.42 -22.42
CA LEU A 67 40.05 16.21 -21.25
C LEU A 67 38.77 16.99 -21.52
N GLN A 68 38.69 17.66 -22.67
CA GLN A 68 37.51 18.42 -23.03
C GLN A 68 36.28 17.51 -23.11
N ALA A 69 36.40 16.35 -23.77
CA ALA A 69 35.32 15.39 -23.88
C ALA A 69 34.90 14.82 -22.52
N ILE A 70 35.85 14.56 -21.60
CA ILE A 70 35.56 14.14 -20.23
C ILE A 70 34.77 15.22 -19.50
N LYS A 71 35.20 16.48 -19.59
CA LYS A 71 34.55 17.61 -18.91
C LYS A 71 33.13 17.83 -19.40
N GLU A 72 32.94 17.85 -20.71
CA GLU A 72 31.63 18.01 -21.35
C GLU A 72 30.69 16.86 -20.95
N LEU A 73 31.17 15.61 -20.95
CA LEU A 73 30.35 14.47 -20.55
C LEU A 73 30.03 14.49 -19.04
N ASP A 74 30.98 14.87 -18.19
CA ASP A 74 30.77 14.96 -16.75
C ASP A 74 29.72 16.02 -16.38
N GLU A 75 29.78 17.17 -17.03
CA GLU A 75 28.78 18.24 -16.89
C GLU A 75 27.40 17.80 -17.38
N GLN A 76 27.33 17.17 -18.56
CA GLN A 76 26.08 16.65 -19.10
C GLN A 76 25.45 15.60 -18.18
N LEU A 77 26.27 14.68 -17.63
CA LEU A 77 25.81 13.67 -16.67
C LEU A 77 25.23 14.32 -15.41
N LEU A 78 25.89 15.34 -14.87
CA LEU A 78 25.40 16.08 -13.70
C LEU A 78 24.07 16.77 -13.98
N LEU A 79 23.96 17.50 -15.09
CA LEU A 79 22.73 18.19 -15.48
C LEU A 79 21.59 17.19 -15.69
N ASP A 80 21.84 16.09 -16.39
CA ASP A 80 20.85 15.05 -16.63
C ASP A 80 20.42 14.37 -15.31
N HIS A 81 21.34 14.17 -14.38
CA HIS A 81 21.03 13.61 -13.06
C HIS A 81 20.17 14.56 -12.22
N LEU A 82 20.50 15.85 -12.18
CA LEU A 82 19.72 16.87 -11.48
C LEU A 82 18.32 17.02 -12.08
N ALA A 83 18.21 17.08 -13.40
CA ALA A 83 16.92 17.14 -14.10
C ALA A 83 16.07 15.89 -13.79
N HIS A 84 16.68 14.71 -13.75
CA HIS A 84 15.98 13.48 -13.39
C HIS A 84 15.48 13.48 -11.94
N GLN A 85 16.29 13.96 -11.00
CA GLN A 85 15.89 14.11 -9.60
C GLN A 85 14.75 15.12 -9.43
N ASP A 86 14.83 16.28 -10.07
CA ASP A 86 13.77 17.30 -10.03
C ASP A 86 12.45 16.75 -10.58
N GLN A 87 12.49 16.07 -11.74
CA GLN A 87 11.31 15.41 -12.30
C GLN A 87 10.73 14.35 -11.35
N ALA A 88 11.57 13.55 -10.68
CA ALA A 88 11.11 12.55 -9.71
C ALA A 88 10.40 13.22 -8.52
N LEU A 89 10.96 14.31 -7.99
CA LEU A 89 10.36 15.09 -6.91
C LEU A 89 9.02 15.70 -7.32
N GLN A 90 8.93 16.25 -8.53
CA GLN A 90 7.69 16.78 -9.07
C GLN A 90 6.61 15.70 -9.19
N ARG A 91 6.96 14.51 -9.69
CA ARG A 91 6.05 13.36 -9.78
C ARG A 91 5.56 12.92 -8.40
N VAL A 92 6.44 12.83 -7.40
CA VAL A 92 6.05 12.51 -6.02
C VAL A 92 5.10 13.57 -5.49
N ARG A 93 5.42 14.86 -5.61
CA ARG A 93 4.55 15.94 -5.13
C ARG A 93 3.16 15.89 -5.77
N ALA A 94 3.08 15.65 -7.08
CA ALA A 94 1.81 15.50 -7.79
C ALA A 94 1.01 14.30 -7.28
N ALA A 95 1.67 13.15 -7.09
CA ALA A 95 1.05 11.95 -6.54
C ALA A 95 0.49 12.20 -5.13
N LEU A 96 1.26 12.84 -4.25
CA LEU A 96 0.85 13.18 -2.88
C LEU A 96 -0.31 14.16 -2.84
N ALA A 97 -0.30 15.18 -3.72
CA ALA A 97 -1.40 16.13 -3.83
C ALA A 97 -2.72 15.42 -4.19
N HIS A 98 -2.67 14.48 -5.14
CA HIS A 98 -3.84 13.73 -5.56
C HIS A 98 -4.41 12.83 -4.43
N LEU A 99 -3.56 12.21 -3.61
CA LEU A 99 -4.01 11.50 -2.41
C LEU A 99 -4.69 12.44 -1.39
N GLY A 100 -4.29 13.72 -1.36
CA GLY A 100 -4.88 14.76 -0.53
C GLY A 100 -6.32 15.14 -0.90
N GLU A 101 -6.69 14.97 -2.17
CA GLU A 101 -8.01 15.37 -2.71
C GLU A 101 -9.13 14.40 -2.31
N ALA A 102 -8.80 13.12 -2.12
CA ALA A 102 -9.79 12.10 -1.80
C ALA A 102 -10.48 12.35 -0.45
N ARG A 103 -11.81 12.22 -0.45
CA ARG A 103 -12.66 12.40 0.75
C ARG A 103 -13.13 11.10 1.36
N THR A 104 -13.19 10.03 0.57
CA THR A 104 -13.60 8.70 1.03
C THR A 104 -12.51 7.67 0.78
N SER A 105 -12.52 6.57 1.55
CA SER A 105 -11.58 5.47 1.35
C SER A 105 -11.74 4.80 -0.03
N ALA A 106 -12.97 4.67 -0.51
CA ALA A 106 -13.28 4.10 -1.82
C ALA A 106 -12.67 4.93 -2.96
N ALA A 107 -12.90 6.25 -2.98
CA ALA A 107 -12.37 7.13 -4.01
C ALA A 107 -10.84 7.19 -3.99
N LEU A 108 -10.23 7.12 -2.79
CA LEU A 108 -8.78 7.06 -2.63
C LEU A 108 -8.20 5.78 -3.23
N LEU A 109 -8.81 4.62 -2.95
CA LEU A 109 -8.34 3.34 -3.48
C LEU A 109 -8.51 3.25 -5.00
N ASP A 110 -9.59 3.81 -5.55
CA ASP A 110 -9.87 3.78 -7.00
C ASP A 110 -8.77 4.40 -7.85
N THR A 111 -8.14 5.48 -7.37
CA THR A 111 -7.08 6.17 -8.10
C THR A 111 -5.68 5.70 -7.70
N ALA A 112 -5.52 5.03 -6.55
CA ALA A 112 -4.22 4.73 -5.95
C ALA A 112 -3.24 4.03 -6.92
N ALA A 113 -3.69 3.00 -7.64
CA ALA A 113 -2.81 2.32 -8.60
C ALA A 113 -2.37 3.27 -9.73
N ALA A 114 -3.29 4.02 -10.33
CA ALA A 114 -2.95 4.99 -11.38
C ALA A 114 -1.99 6.07 -10.87
N THR A 115 -2.20 6.58 -9.66
CA THR A 115 -1.32 7.57 -9.04
C THR A 115 0.08 7.03 -8.77
N ALA A 116 0.18 5.77 -8.32
CA ALA A 116 1.47 5.09 -8.15
C ALA A 116 2.21 4.99 -9.49
N CYS A 117 1.53 4.66 -10.60
CA CYS A 117 2.14 4.68 -11.94
C CYS A 117 2.69 6.05 -12.32
N GLY A 118 1.99 7.12 -11.92
CA GLY A 118 2.42 8.51 -12.13
C GLY A 118 3.79 8.87 -11.54
N LEU A 119 4.38 8.03 -10.68
CA LEU A 119 5.75 8.21 -10.17
C LEU A 119 6.85 7.91 -11.22
N GLY A 120 6.47 7.37 -12.38
CA GLY A 120 7.38 6.97 -13.46
C GLY A 120 7.39 5.47 -13.74
N PHE A 121 6.37 4.74 -13.28
CA PHE A 121 6.22 3.31 -13.49
C PHE A 121 5.25 3.04 -14.62
N ASP A 122 5.48 1.91 -15.31
CA ASP A 122 4.59 1.47 -16.38
C ASP A 122 3.32 0.84 -15.81
N ARG A 123 3.46 0.18 -14.66
CA ARG A 123 2.40 -0.59 -14.02
C ARG A 123 2.49 -0.52 -12.51
N SER A 124 1.34 -0.70 -11.87
CA SER A 124 1.25 -0.76 -10.43
C SER A 124 0.11 -1.67 -9.98
N ILE A 125 0.26 -2.21 -8.79
CA ILE A 125 -0.76 -3.02 -8.13
C ILE A 125 -0.92 -2.51 -6.70
N VAL A 126 -2.14 -2.13 -6.34
CA VAL A 126 -2.54 -1.87 -4.96
C VAL A 126 -3.33 -3.07 -4.47
N SER A 127 -2.93 -3.60 -3.33
CA SER A 127 -3.47 -4.82 -2.77
C SER A 127 -3.78 -4.66 -1.30
N ARG A 128 -4.67 -5.50 -0.79
CA ARG A 128 -5.08 -5.57 0.60
C ARG A 128 -4.56 -6.85 1.24
N VAL A 129 -4.25 -6.76 2.53
CA VAL A 129 -3.98 -7.91 3.39
C VAL A 129 -5.14 -8.05 4.38
N ALA A 130 -5.78 -9.22 4.38
CA ALA A 130 -6.84 -9.55 5.33
C ALA A 130 -6.74 -11.03 5.71
N ASP A 131 -6.75 -11.34 7.00
CA ASP A 131 -6.64 -12.73 7.51
C ASP A 131 -5.44 -13.50 6.94
N SER A 132 -4.28 -12.82 6.82
CA SER A 132 -3.07 -13.33 6.16
C SER A 132 -3.20 -13.62 4.66
N LEU A 133 -4.35 -13.32 4.04
CA LEU A 133 -4.54 -13.38 2.60
C LEU A 133 -4.12 -12.06 1.95
N TRP A 134 -3.32 -12.19 0.90
CA TRP A 134 -2.97 -11.12 -0.01
C TRP A 134 -3.91 -11.12 -1.22
N ILE A 135 -4.65 -10.02 -1.37
CA ILE A 135 -5.70 -9.86 -2.39
C ILE A 135 -5.44 -8.58 -3.19
N PRO A 136 -5.19 -8.68 -4.51
CA PRO A 136 -5.15 -7.50 -5.38
C PRO A 136 -6.50 -6.77 -5.42
N GLU A 137 -6.46 -5.46 -5.19
CA GLU A 137 -7.66 -4.61 -5.18
C GLU A 137 -7.74 -3.74 -6.43
N ARG A 138 -6.62 -3.17 -6.86
CA ARG A 138 -6.52 -2.34 -8.06
C ARG A 138 -5.23 -2.67 -8.80
N VAL A 139 -5.32 -2.78 -10.11
CA VAL A 139 -4.18 -2.90 -11.01
C VAL A 139 -4.29 -1.79 -12.03
N HIS A 140 -3.16 -1.15 -12.33
CA HIS A 140 -3.08 -0.17 -13.39
C HIS A 140 -1.92 -0.52 -14.32
N VAL A 141 -2.17 -0.46 -15.62
CA VAL A 141 -1.17 -0.63 -16.67
C VAL A 141 -1.33 0.55 -17.62
N ALA A 142 -0.35 1.46 -17.63
CA ALA A 142 -0.48 2.78 -18.24
C ALA A 142 -0.82 2.73 -19.75
N LYS A 143 -0.41 1.66 -20.44
CA LYS A 143 -0.60 1.50 -21.89
C LYS A 143 -1.67 0.46 -22.26
N ASP A 144 -2.17 -0.33 -21.30
CA ASP A 144 -3.05 -1.45 -21.59
C ASP A 144 -4.03 -1.74 -20.42
N PRO A 145 -5.15 -1.00 -20.35
CA PRO A 145 -6.14 -1.18 -19.30
C PRO A 145 -6.82 -2.57 -19.32
N ALA A 146 -6.87 -3.25 -20.47
CA ALA A 146 -7.46 -4.59 -20.57
C ALA A 146 -6.58 -5.61 -19.85
N TRP A 147 -5.27 -5.55 -20.09
CA TRP A 147 -4.29 -6.39 -19.39
C TRP A 147 -4.30 -6.15 -17.87
N ALA A 148 -4.54 -4.91 -17.43
CA ALA A 148 -4.73 -4.60 -16.01
C ALA A 148 -5.92 -5.39 -15.40
N GLY A 149 -7.02 -5.51 -16.15
CA GLY A 149 -8.20 -6.28 -15.76
C GLY A 149 -7.90 -7.76 -15.60
N GLU A 150 -7.18 -8.36 -16.55
CA GLU A 150 -6.79 -9.78 -16.51
C GLU A 150 -5.92 -10.11 -15.29
N ILE A 151 -4.91 -9.28 -15.00
CA ILE A 151 -4.05 -9.46 -13.82
C ILE A 151 -4.87 -9.35 -12.53
N LEU A 152 -5.80 -8.38 -12.46
CA LEU A 152 -6.65 -8.18 -11.30
C LEU A 152 -7.60 -9.35 -11.07
N GLU A 153 -8.23 -9.85 -12.13
CA GLU A 153 -9.14 -10.99 -12.07
C GLU A 153 -8.42 -12.27 -11.65
N LEU A 154 -7.25 -12.55 -12.25
CA LEU A 154 -6.41 -13.68 -11.87
C LEU A 154 -6.00 -13.61 -10.39
N GLY A 155 -5.56 -12.44 -9.94
CA GLY A 155 -5.13 -12.23 -8.56
C GLY A 155 -6.26 -12.37 -7.53
N ARG A 156 -7.49 -11.99 -7.90
CA ARG A 156 -8.68 -12.13 -7.02
C ARG A 156 -9.20 -13.55 -6.97
N THR A 157 -9.11 -14.30 -8.07
CA THR A 157 -9.52 -15.71 -8.13
C THR A 157 -8.52 -16.63 -7.44
N HIS A 158 -7.25 -16.22 -7.33
CA HIS A 158 -6.17 -16.98 -6.70
C HIS A 158 -5.43 -16.18 -5.61
N PRO A 159 -6.13 -15.80 -4.51
CA PRO A 159 -5.50 -15.06 -3.42
C PRO A 159 -4.40 -15.89 -2.77
N GLN A 160 -3.31 -15.24 -2.38
CA GLN A 160 -2.17 -15.93 -1.79
C GLN A 160 -2.14 -15.80 -0.27
N THR A 161 -1.59 -16.80 0.41
CA THR A 161 -1.39 -16.74 1.87
C THR A 161 0.01 -16.24 2.18
N LEU A 162 0.13 -15.28 3.10
CA LEU A 162 1.39 -14.73 3.59
C LEU A 162 1.93 -15.60 4.73
N ASP A 163 2.33 -16.83 4.41
CA ASP A 163 2.77 -17.86 5.35
C ASP A 163 4.30 -17.92 5.57
N GLY A 164 5.04 -16.93 5.05
CA GLY A 164 6.51 -16.90 5.09
C GLY A 164 7.19 -17.48 3.85
N ARG A 165 6.45 -18.12 2.94
CA ARG A 165 7.01 -18.64 1.67
C ARG A 165 7.13 -17.57 0.60
N LEU A 166 6.28 -16.55 0.66
CA LEU A 166 6.30 -15.42 -0.26
C LEU A 166 7.28 -14.35 0.19
N VAL A 167 7.94 -13.69 -0.76
CA VAL A 167 8.82 -12.54 -0.49
C VAL A 167 8.06 -11.40 0.20
N GLU A 168 6.77 -11.23 -0.12
CA GLU A 168 5.87 -10.25 0.50
C GLU A 168 5.66 -10.52 2.00
N SER A 169 5.88 -11.74 2.49
CA SER A 169 5.74 -12.08 3.92
C SER A 169 6.72 -11.30 4.80
N GLU A 170 7.92 -11.00 4.28
CA GLU A 170 8.90 -10.19 5.01
C GLU A 170 8.44 -8.72 5.13
N MET A 171 7.63 -8.21 4.20
CA MET A 171 7.05 -6.86 4.32
C MET A 171 6.03 -6.77 5.46
N VAL A 172 5.24 -7.82 5.70
CA VAL A 172 4.33 -7.88 6.86
C VAL A 172 5.14 -7.91 8.15
N ARG A 173 6.15 -8.78 8.19
CA ARG A 173 6.93 -9.06 9.40
C ARG A 173 7.84 -7.89 9.80
N ARG A 174 8.54 -7.28 8.84
CA ARG A 174 9.56 -6.25 9.10
C ARG A 174 9.11 -4.83 8.74
N ARG A 175 7.98 -4.67 8.04
CA ARG A 175 7.50 -3.38 7.50
C ARG A 175 8.54 -2.69 6.62
N THR A 176 9.29 -3.47 5.85
CA THR A 176 10.33 -3.00 4.93
C THR A 176 9.90 -3.14 3.48
N SER A 177 10.28 -2.18 2.63
CA SER A 177 10.07 -2.24 1.18
C SER A 177 11.09 -3.15 0.50
N LEU A 178 10.67 -3.81 -0.57
CA LEU A 178 11.45 -4.79 -1.33
C LEU A 178 11.81 -4.27 -2.73
N LEU A 179 12.94 -4.77 -3.23
CA LEU A 179 13.30 -4.74 -4.64
C LEU A 179 13.53 -6.20 -5.05
N VAL A 180 12.80 -6.64 -6.06
CA VAL A 180 12.81 -8.01 -6.54
C VAL A 180 13.25 -8.00 -7.99
N ASP A 181 14.32 -8.72 -8.29
CA ASP A 181 14.87 -8.97 -9.62
C ASP A 181 14.60 -10.42 -10.05
N GLN A 182 14.83 -10.70 -11.34
CA GLN A 182 14.70 -12.03 -11.96
C GLN A 182 13.39 -12.74 -11.59
N VAL A 183 12.30 -11.98 -11.60
CA VAL A 183 11.00 -12.40 -11.04
C VAL A 183 10.51 -13.73 -11.60
N GLN A 184 10.77 -14.00 -12.88
CA GLN A 184 10.33 -15.23 -13.54
C GLN A 184 11.00 -16.51 -12.99
N GLU A 185 12.22 -16.39 -12.47
CA GLU A 185 13.07 -17.48 -11.98
C GLU A 185 13.13 -17.53 -10.45
N ARG A 186 12.68 -16.48 -9.77
CA ARG A 186 12.87 -16.30 -8.34
C ARG A 186 11.90 -17.16 -7.51
N PRO A 187 12.39 -17.94 -6.54
CA PRO A 187 11.51 -18.66 -5.62
C PRO A 187 10.77 -17.69 -4.68
N GLY A 188 9.54 -18.04 -4.31
CA GLY A 188 8.75 -17.25 -3.36
C GLY A 188 8.10 -15.99 -3.94
N VAL A 189 8.04 -15.84 -5.27
CA VAL A 189 7.16 -14.84 -5.89
C VAL A 189 5.76 -15.43 -6.08
N ASN A 190 4.74 -14.57 -6.15
CA ASN A 190 3.40 -14.98 -6.56
C ASN A 190 3.40 -15.37 -8.04
N LYS A 191 3.55 -16.67 -8.30
CA LYS A 191 3.73 -17.20 -9.66
C LYS A 191 2.55 -16.88 -10.61
N PRO A 192 1.27 -17.01 -10.21
CA PRO A 192 0.15 -16.55 -11.02
C PRO A 192 0.29 -15.10 -11.51
N ILE A 193 0.55 -14.16 -10.61
CA ILE A 193 0.69 -12.74 -10.99
C ILE A 193 1.99 -12.51 -11.78
N ALA A 194 3.09 -13.17 -11.42
CA ALA A 194 4.36 -13.05 -12.14
C ALA A 194 4.25 -13.51 -13.60
N ASP A 195 3.54 -14.61 -13.85
CA ASP A 195 3.36 -15.17 -15.19
C ASP A 195 2.42 -14.28 -16.02
N ALA A 196 1.27 -13.88 -15.46
CA ALA A 196 0.32 -13.02 -16.17
C ALA A 196 0.85 -11.60 -16.42
N SER A 197 1.64 -11.05 -15.49
CA SER A 197 2.27 -9.74 -15.67
C SER A 197 3.56 -9.80 -16.48
N MET A 198 4.18 -10.97 -16.68
CA MET A 198 5.50 -11.10 -17.32
C MET A 198 6.55 -10.13 -16.73
N SER A 199 6.43 -9.75 -15.46
CA SER A 199 7.35 -8.79 -14.83
C SER A 199 8.75 -9.41 -14.73
N ARG A 200 9.80 -8.59 -14.95
CA ARG A 200 11.21 -9.03 -14.82
C ARG A 200 11.83 -8.59 -13.50
N SER A 201 11.38 -7.45 -13.01
CA SER A 201 11.77 -6.88 -11.72
C SER A 201 10.67 -5.94 -11.26
N TYR A 202 10.39 -5.91 -9.96
CA TYR A 202 9.46 -4.95 -9.37
C TYR A 202 9.97 -4.46 -8.02
N CYS A 203 9.44 -3.33 -7.59
CA CYS A 203 9.58 -2.87 -6.22
C CYS A 203 8.22 -2.91 -5.53
N ALA A 204 8.23 -3.13 -4.22
CA ALA A 204 7.03 -3.22 -3.42
C ALA A 204 7.22 -2.53 -2.08
N ALA A 205 6.17 -1.88 -1.57
CA ALA A 205 6.18 -1.25 -0.26
C ALA A 205 4.89 -1.54 0.52
N PRO A 206 4.98 -1.72 1.85
CA PRO A 206 3.81 -1.92 2.70
C PRO A 206 3.02 -0.62 2.89
N ILE A 207 1.70 -0.73 2.76
CA ILE A 207 0.74 0.29 3.17
C ILE A 207 0.45 0.04 4.65
N VAL A 208 0.89 0.95 5.51
CA VAL A 208 0.71 0.83 6.96
C VAL A 208 -0.40 1.76 7.42
N VAL A 209 -1.43 1.20 8.05
CA VAL A 209 -2.56 1.93 8.64
C VAL A 209 -2.60 1.56 10.12
N HIS A 210 -2.55 2.57 11.00
CA HIS A 210 -2.49 2.37 12.46
C HIS A 210 -1.43 1.36 12.93
N GLY A 211 -0.26 1.32 12.26
CA GLY A 211 0.83 0.42 12.61
C GLY A 211 0.68 -1.02 12.08
N VAL A 212 -0.43 -1.35 11.42
CA VAL A 212 -0.67 -2.66 10.80
C VAL A 212 -0.47 -2.55 9.29
N VAL A 213 0.11 -3.59 8.68
CA VAL A 213 0.23 -3.67 7.22
C VAL A 213 -1.15 -4.00 6.64
N ALA A 214 -1.82 -2.99 6.10
CA ALA A 214 -3.15 -3.11 5.51
C ALA A 214 -3.11 -3.62 4.06
N GLY A 215 -1.94 -3.54 3.42
CA GLY A 215 -1.81 -3.79 2.00
C GLY A 215 -0.40 -3.56 1.48
N PHE A 216 -0.25 -3.68 0.17
CA PHE A 216 1.01 -3.39 -0.52
C PHE A 216 0.75 -2.57 -1.78
N VAL A 217 1.71 -1.70 -2.10
CA VAL A 217 1.87 -1.10 -3.43
C VAL A 217 3.02 -1.81 -4.13
N HIS A 218 2.78 -2.31 -5.32
CA HIS A 218 3.81 -2.84 -6.22
C HIS A 218 3.92 -1.94 -7.45
N ALA A 219 5.11 -1.81 -8.02
CA ALA A 219 5.31 -1.10 -9.28
C ALA A 219 6.50 -1.64 -10.08
N ASP A 220 6.43 -1.52 -11.41
CA ASP A 220 7.50 -1.93 -12.31
C ASP A 220 7.65 -1.07 -13.59
N CYS A 221 8.67 -1.40 -14.38
CA CYS A 221 9.09 -0.67 -15.58
C CYS A 221 9.13 -1.57 -16.82
N TYR A 222 8.05 -2.32 -17.06
CA TYR A 222 7.96 -3.30 -18.13
C TYR A 222 8.20 -2.72 -19.54
N TYR A 223 7.46 -1.67 -19.94
CA TYR A 223 7.56 -1.06 -21.27
C TYR A 223 8.83 -0.24 -21.46
N GLN A 224 9.36 0.35 -20.39
CA GLN A 224 10.65 1.07 -20.41
C GLN A 224 11.84 0.13 -20.63
N GLN A 225 11.60 -1.19 -20.56
CA GLN A 225 12.60 -2.21 -20.78
C GLN A 225 13.83 -2.11 -19.86
N ARG A 226 13.61 -1.64 -18.62
CA ARG A 226 14.64 -1.49 -17.59
C ARG A 226 14.24 -2.23 -16.32
N ASN A 227 15.23 -2.58 -15.51
CA ASN A 227 14.98 -3.06 -14.16
C ASN A 227 14.66 -1.88 -13.23
N VAL A 228 13.89 -2.16 -12.17
CA VAL A 228 13.74 -1.21 -11.06
C VAL A 228 15.03 -1.10 -10.27
N ASP A 229 15.29 0.08 -9.71
CA ASP A 229 16.50 0.39 -8.96
C ASP A 229 16.19 0.84 -7.50
N PRO A 230 17.21 1.13 -6.67
CA PRO A 230 16.99 1.58 -5.30
C PRO A 230 16.20 2.89 -5.17
N LEU A 231 16.28 3.80 -6.16
CA LEU A 231 15.50 5.04 -6.17
C LEU A 231 14.03 4.72 -6.43
N ASP A 232 13.73 3.83 -7.38
CA ASP A 232 12.35 3.37 -7.63
C ASP A 232 11.70 2.82 -6.36
N ARG A 233 12.43 1.98 -5.61
CA ARG A 233 11.96 1.46 -4.32
C ARG A 233 11.69 2.58 -3.31
N GLN A 234 12.53 3.62 -3.25
CA GLN A 234 12.29 4.77 -2.38
C GLN A 234 11.02 5.55 -2.78
N LEU A 235 10.80 5.76 -4.08
CA LEU A 235 9.60 6.43 -4.58
C LEU A 235 8.32 5.69 -4.18
N VAL A 236 8.28 4.36 -4.40
CA VAL A 236 7.13 3.54 -3.99
C VAL A 236 6.97 3.50 -2.47
N THR A 237 8.07 3.53 -1.72
CA THR A 237 8.02 3.59 -0.25
C THR A 237 7.36 4.88 0.24
N LEU A 238 7.80 6.03 -0.26
CA LEU A 238 7.23 7.34 0.11
C LEU A 238 5.74 7.40 -0.25
N TYR A 239 5.38 6.90 -1.43
CA TYR A 239 4.01 6.85 -1.87
C TYR A 239 3.14 5.93 -0.99
N ALA A 240 3.60 4.72 -0.67
CA ALA A 240 2.84 3.78 0.18
C ALA A 240 2.63 4.32 1.61
N GLN A 241 3.63 5.03 2.15
CA GLN A 241 3.50 5.72 3.45
C GLN A 241 2.43 6.80 3.41
N ALA A 242 2.45 7.66 2.38
CA ALA A 242 1.45 8.70 2.22
C ALA A 242 0.04 8.14 1.95
N LEU A 243 -0.05 7.06 1.18
CA LEU A 243 -1.31 6.35 0.96
C LEU A 243 -1.88 5.79 2.26
N GLY A 244 -1.04 5.20 3.12
CA GLY A 244 -1.46 4.72 4.46
C GLY A 244 -1.97 5.85 5.36
N GLN A 245 -1.32 7.02 5.33
CA GLN A 245 -1.79 8.22 6.04
C GLN A 245 -3.11 8.75 5.47
N ALA A 246 -3.23 8.80 4.15
CA ALA A 246 -4.45 9.24 3.47
C ALA A 246 -5.61 8.27 3.77
N LEU A 247 -5.37 6.96 3.79
CA LEU A 247 -6.37 5.96 4.18
C LEU A 247 -6.82 6.14 5.62
N THR A 248 -5.88 6.34 6.54
CA THR A 248 -6.20 6.64 7.95
C THR A 248 -7.11 7.86 8.07
N ARG A 249 -6.80 8.94 7.33
CA ARG A 249 -7.62 10.15 7.29
C ARG A 249 -9.02 9.87 6.73
N THR A 250 -9.12 9.21 5.57
CA THR A 250 -10.42 9.01 4.92
C THR A 250 -11.29 7.99 5.64
N MET A 251 -10.72 6.99 6.31
CA MET A 251 -11.48 6.08 7.17
C MET A 251 -12.17 6.81 8.33
N VAL A 252 -11.49 7.78 8.96
CA VAL A 252 -12.11 8.62 10.00
C VAL A 252 -13.24 9.48 9.43
N LEU A 253 -13.05 10.05 8.23
CA LEU A 253 -14.10 10.83 7.57
C LEU A 253 -15.32 9.97 7.22
N ASP A 254 -15.09 8.78 6.67
CA ASP A 254 -16.15 7.81 6.35
C ASP A 254 -16.95 7.44 7.61
N GLU A 255 -16.27 7.23 8.74
CA GLU A 255 -16.91 6.93 10.03
C GLU A 255 -17.73 8.12 10.56
N MET A 256 -17.19 9.34 10.48
CA MET A 256 -17.89 10.56 10.89
C MET A 256 -19.17 10.79 10.07
N ASP A 257 -19.13 10.53 8.76
CA ASP A 257 -20.29 10.66 7.88
C ASP A 257 -21.39 9.65 8.25
N LEU A 258 -21.01 8.41 8.61
CA LEU A 258 -21.94 7.40 9.10
C LEU A 258 -22.58 7.82 10.44
N VAL A 259 -21.76 8.27 11.40
CA VAL A 259 -22.25 8.75 12.71
C VAL A 259 -23.19 9.93 12.55
N ARG A 260 -22.85 10.90 11.68
CA ARG A 260 -23.74 12.04 11.37
C ARG A 260 -25.08 11.57 10.83
N ALA A 261 -25.08 10.66 9.86
CA ALA A 261 -26.30 10.12 9.27
C ALA A 261 -27.17 9.35 10.28
N ASP A 262 -26.57 8.72 11.29
CA ASP A 262 -27.32 8.07 12.38
C ASP A 262 -27.93 9.08 13.36
N VAL A 263 -27.19 10.15 13.69
CA VAL A 263 -27.69 11.24 14.56
C VAL A 263 -28.87 11.96 13.90
N GLU A 264 -28.78 12.28 12.61
CA GLU A 264 -29.86 12.90 11.84
C GLU A 264 -31.12 12.02 11.85
N ARG A 265 -30.95 10.71 11.61
CA ARG A 265 -32.06 9.75 11.67
C ARG A 265 -32.70 9.65 13.05
N LEU A 266 -31.91 9.69 14.12
CA LEU A 266 -32.43 9.69 15.49
C LEU A 266 -33.19 10.99 15.80
N SER A 267 -32.64 12.14 15.40
CA SER A 267 -33.27 13.45 15.58
C SER A 267 -34.63 13.52 14.88
N GLN A 268 -34.71 13.02 13.64
CA GLN A 268 -35.97 12.97 12.90
C GLN A 268 -37.03 12.16 13.67
N ARG A 269 -36.68 10.97 14.15
CA ARG A 269 -37.59 10.11 14.92
C ARG A 269 -38.08 10.76 16.23
N ILE A 270 -37.22 11.55 16.89
CA ILE A 270 -37.60 12.29 18.10
C ILE A 270 -38.58 13.42 17.75
N SER A 271 -38.36 14.13 16.63
CA SER A 271 -39.27 15.18 16.15
C SER A 271 -40.64 14.60 15.82
N ASP A 272 -40.66 13.50 15.05
CA ASP A 272 -41.90 12.81 14.66
C ASP A 272 -42.71 12.36 15.88
N ALA A 273 -42.03 11.86 16.92
CA ALA A 273 -42.68 11.47 18.18
C ALA A 273 -43.23 12.65 18.99
N ARG A 274 -42.62 13.84 18.88
CA ARG A 274 -43.02 15.06 19.62
C ARG A 274 -44.19 15.80 18.97
N GLU A 275 -44.32 15.73 17.65
CA GLU A 275 -45.39 16.41 16.89
C GLU A 275 -46.75 15.71 16.97
N GLY A 276 -46.90 14.71 17.85
CA GLY A 276 -48.18 14.04 18.10
C GLY A 276 -48.63 13.14 16.96
N ASN A 277 -47.76 12.84 16.00
CA ASN A 277 -47.98 11.84 14.96
C ASN A 277 -47.75 10.42 15.53
N LEU A 278 -48.34 10.15 16.70
CA LEU A 278 -48.44 8.83 17.31
C LEU A 278 -49.54 8.05 16.57
N GLY A 279 -49.29 7.69 15.31
CA GLY A 279 -50.12 6.69 14.64
C GLY A 279 -49.92 5.36 15.35
N ASP A 280 -50.98 4.83 16.01
CA ASP A 280 -51.33 3.47 16.46
C ASP A 280 -50.25 2.38 16.77
N GLY A 281 -48.97 2.71 16.84
CA GLY A 281 -47.88 1.74 16.90
C GLY A 281 -47.17 1.67 18.25
N TRP A 282 -47.54 2.50 19.23
CA TRP A 282 -46.75 2.57 20.47
C TRP A 282 -47.00 1.38 21.42
N TRP A 283 -48.14 0.68 21.28
CA TRP A 283 -48.45 -0.56 22.01
C TRP A 283 -49.24 -1.57 21.14
N GLY A 284 -48.76 -1.86 19.94
CA GLY A 284 -49.40 -2.82 19.03
C GLY A 284 -48.40 -3.83 18.48
N HIS A 285 -48.59 -5.11 18.82
CA HIS A 285 -48.09 -6.21 18.00
C HIS A 285 -48.68 -6.06 16.58
N GLY A 286 -47.88 -5.69 15.58
CA GLY A 286 -48.34 -5.61 14.20
C GLY A 286 -47.31 -4.98 13.25
N ASP A 287 -46.69 -5.84 12.46
CA ASP A 287 -46.07 -5.62 11.15
C ASP A 287 -44.89 -4.64 11.03
N GLY A 288 -43.70 -5.22 11.21
CA GLY A 288 -42.40 -4.58 11.03
C GLY A 288 -42.03 -4.31 9.57
N GLU A 289 -42.59 -3.26 9.00
CA GLU A 289 -42.06 -2.59 7.81
C GLU A 289 -41.76 -1.13 8.16
N GLY A 290 -40.47 -0.75 8.23
CA GLY A 290 -40.08 0.63 8.55
C GLY A 290 -38.78 0.82 9.33
N VAL A 291 -37.89 -0.19 9.36
CA VAL A 291 -36.47 0.03 9.65
C VAL A 291 -35.68 -0.53 8.47
N THR A 292 -35.56 0.25 7.40
CA THR A 292 -34.55 0.00 6.38
C THR A 292 -33.20 0.47 6.93
N ALA A 293 -32.66 -0.33 7.85
CA ALA A 293 -31.24 -0.35 8.11
C ALA A 293 -30.57 -0.68 6.77
N GLY A 294 -29.86 0.30 6.20
CA GLY A 294 -29.05 0.11 5.01
C GLY A 294 -28.18 -1.12 5.18
N THR A 295 -28.08 -1.92 4.12
CA THR A 295 -27.15 -3.04 4.05
C THR A 295 -25.78 -2.59 4.57
N PRO A 296 -25.20 -3.25 5.58
CA PRO A 296 -23.91 -2.83 6.13
C PRO A 296 -22.86 -2.82 5.01
N PRO A 297 -21.91 -1.85 5.02
CA PRO A 297 -20.84 -1.83 4.04
C PRO A 297 -20.10 -3.18 4.10
N ARG A 298 -19.74 -3.71 2.92
CA ARG A 298 -19.14 -5.05 2.71
C ARG A 298 -17.79 -5.32 3.43
N GLY A 299 -17.40 -4.49 4.41
CA GLY A 299 -16.24 -4.68 5.28
C GLY A 299 -16.55 -4.97 6.76
N VAL A 300 -17.76 -4.63 7.24
CA VAL A 300 -18.14 -4.81 8.66
C VAL A 300 -18.25 -6.29 9.01
N GLU A 301 -18.81 -7.11 8.12
CA GLU A 301 -19.00 -8.54 8.37
C GLU A 301 -17.67 -9.31 8.40
N GLY A 302 -16.61 -8.78 7.76
CA GLY A 302 -15.24 -9.30 7.86
C GLY A 302 -14.55 -8.87 9.17
N TYR A 303 -14.68 -7.60 9.56
CA TYR A 303 -14.16 -7.10 10.84
C TYR A 303 -14.80 -7.81 12.04
N LEU A 304 -16.12 -8.04 12.02
CA LEU A 304 -16.82 -8.75 13.09
C LEU A 304 -16.44 -10.23 13.21
N ARG A 305 -15.85 -10.84 12.17
CA ARG A 305 -15.34 -12.21 12.21
C ARG A 305 -13.92 -12.30 12.78
N SER A 306 -13.14 -11.21 12.74
CA SER A 306 -11.77 -11.18 13.25
C SER A 306 -11.66 -10.83 14.74
N VAL A 307 -12.77 -10.41 15.36
CA VAL A 307 -12.85 -10.18 16.81
C VAL A 307 -12.81 -11.53 17.54
N PRO A 308 -11.83 -11.77 18.44
CA PRO A 308 -11.76 -12.99 19.22
C PRO A 308 -13.05 -13.24 20.02
N ASP A 309 -13.51 -14.49 20.04
CA ASP A 309 -14.71 -14.87 20.78
C ASP A 309 -14.49 -14.73 22.29
N ASP A 310 -15.50 -14.24 23.01
CA ASP A 310 -15.44 -14.20 24.46
C ASP A 310 -15.67 -15.61 25.03
N PRO A 311 -14.73 -16.17 25.82
CA PRO A 311 -14.83 -17.53 26.34
C PRO A 311 -15.99 -17.73 27.34
N SER A 312 -16.61 -16.66 27.84
CA SER A 312 -17.79 -16.73 28.71
C SER A 312 -19.11 -16.93 27.93
N LEU A 313 -19.09 -16.69 26.62
CA LEU A 313 -20.23 -16.86 25.74
C LEU A 313 -20.23 -18.25 25.10
N THR A 314 -21.40 -18.83 24.97
CA THR A 314 -21.59 -20.06 24.20
C THR A 314 -21.48 -19.77 22.71
N ARG A 315 -21.18 -20.79 21.89
CA ARG A 315 -21.14 -20.66 20.42
C ARG A 315 -22.38 -19.98 19.84
N ARG A 316 -23.56 -20.30 20.37
CA ARG A 316 -24.82 -19.72 19.91
C ARG A 316 -25.00 -18.26 20.33
N GLU A 317 -24.52 -17.89 21.51
CA GLU A 317 -24.52 -16.50 21.99
C GLU A 317 -23.53 -15.63 21.19
N VAL A 318 -22.38 -16.20 20.79
CA VAL A 318 -21.42 -15.55 19.89
C VAL A 318 -22.04 -15.27 18.52
N GLU A 319 -22.73 -16.26 17.92
CA GLU A 319 -23.42 -16.08 16.64
C GLU A 319 -24.48 -14.96 16.72
N VAL A 320 -25.28 -14.95 17.78
CA VAL A 320 -26.27 -13.90 18.03
C VAL A 320 -25.60 -12.54 18.22
N LEU A 321 -24.52 -12.45 19.00
CA LEU A 321 -23.77 -11.22 19.25
C LEU A 321 -23.12 -10.64 17.98
N ARG A 322 -22.58 -11.50 17.10
CA ARG A 322 -22.01 -11.09 15.80
C ARG A 322 -23.08 -10.49 14.89
N LEU A 323 -24.26 -11.12 14.82
CA LEU A 323 -25.38 -10.59 14.05
C LEU A 323 -25.91 -9.30 14.68
N MET A 324 -25.93 -9.19 16.01
CA MET A 324 -26.27 -7.95 16.71
C MET A 324 -25.30 -6.81 16.36
N ALA A 325 -24.00 -7.10 16.28
CA ALA A 325 -22.95 -6.16 15.90
C ALA A 325 -23.01 -5.79 14.41
N GLY A 326 -23.49 -6.72 13.57
CA GLY A 326 -23.84 -6.46 12.17
C GLY A 326 -25.13 -5.66 11.98
N GLY A 327 -25.77 -5.22 13.07
CA GLY A 327 -27.00 -4.42 13.05
C GLY A 327 -28.29 -5.21 12.89
N ASP A 328 -28.26 -6.54 12.92
CA ASP A 328 -29.47 -7.35 12.71
C ASP A 328 -30.48 -7.17 13.86
N THR A 329 -31.76 -7.15 13.51
CA THR A 329 -32.90 -7.18 14.45
C THR A 329 -33.13 -8.60 14.97
N ASN A 330 -33.83 -8.75 16.10
CA ASN A 330 -34.13 -10.08 16.65
C ASN A 330 -34.90 -10.97 15.66
N ALA A 331 -35.77 -10.37 14.84
CA ALA A 331 -36.49 -11.02 13.74
C ALA A 331 -35.53 -11.54 12.66
N ARG A 332 -34.58 -10.71 12.19
CA ARG A 332 -33.58 -11.14 11.20
C ARG A 332 -32.64 -12.21 11.75
N ILE A 333 -32.23 -12.08 13.01
CA ILE A 333 -31.41 -13.10 13.69
C ILE A 333 -32.20 -14.41 13.77
N ALA A 334 -33.48 -14.35 14.16
CA ALA A 334 -34.37 -15.51 14.22
C ALA A 334 -34.47 -16.22 12.85
N THR A 335 -34.65 -15.46 11.77
CA THR A 335 -34.69 -15.99 10.40
C THR A 335 -33.35 -16.57 9.96
N ARG A 336 -32.23 -15.84 10.15
CA ARG A 336 -30.88 -16.30 9.73
C ARG A 336 -30.43 -17.53 10.50
N LEU A 337 -30.85 -17.65 11.75
CA LEU A 337 -30.45 -18.72 12.64
C LEU A 337 -31.49 -19.84 12.76
N VAL A 338 -32.64 -19.73 12.06
CA VAL A 338 -33.77 -20.67 12.04
C VAL A 338 -34.27 -21.02 13.45
N ILE A 339 -34.59 -20.00 14.25
CA ILE A 339 -35.11 -20.10 15.62
C ILE A 339 -36.23 -19.06 15.85
N SER A 340 -36.96 -19.14 16.97
CA SER A 340 -37.98 -18.14 17.29
C SER A 340 -37.37 -16.83 17.83
N GLU A 341 -38.05 -15.72 17.62
CA GLU A 341 -37.64 -14.42 18.19
C GLU A 341 -37.59 -14.41 19.73
N GLY A 342 -38.45 -15.20 20.38
CA GLY A 342 -38.43 -15.39 21.83
C GLY A 342 -37.12 -16.06 22.29
N THR A 343 -36.61 -17.01 21.51
CA THR A 343 -35.32 -17.65 21.74
C THR A 343 -34.17 -16.66 21.53
N VAL A 344 -34.23 -15.81 20.49
CA VAL A 344 -33.24 -14.74 20.29
C VAL A 344 -33.23 -13.75 21.47
N LYS A 345 -34.41 -13.27 21.92
CA LYS A 345 -34.53 -12.39 23.09
C LYS A 345 -33.90 -13.01 24.35
N SER A 346 -34.06 -14.31 24.53
CA SER A 346 -33.45 -15.05 25.64
C SER A 346 -31.92 -15.09 25.53
N HIS A 347 -31.38 -15.35 24.34
CA HIS A 347 -29.93 -15.27 24.09
C HIS A 347 -29.39 -13.86 24.33
N VAL A 348 -30.05 -12.81 23.84
CA VAL A 348 -29.67 -11.41 24.07
C VAL A 348 -29.62 -11.10 25.57
N LYS A 349 -30.65 -11.50 26.33
CA LYS A 349 -30.68 -11.30 27.79
C LYS A 349 -29.51 -12.01 28.49
N HIS A 350 -29.16 -13.21 28.07
CA HIS A 350 -28.02 -13.95 28.61
C HIS A 350 -26.68 -13.29 28.25
N ILE A 351 -26.52 -12.81 27.02
CA ILE A 351 -25.34 -12.06 26.56
C ILE A 351 -25.15 -10.80 27.40
N LEU A 352 -26.21 -9.98 27.56
CA LEU A 352 -26.16 -8.75 28.36
C LEU A 352 -25.71 -9.03 29.79
N ARG A 353 -26.29 -10.06 30.43
CA ARG A 353 -25.93 -10.47 31.78
C ARG A 353 -24.47 -10.94 31.88
N LYS A 354 -24.01 -11.74 30.92
CA LYS A 354 -22.64 -12.30 30.92
C LYS A 354 -21.57 -11.24 30.65
N LEU A 355 -21.87 -10.25 29.81
CA LEU A 355 -20.97 -9.14 29.48
C LEU A 355 -21.11 -7.93 30.43
N GLY A 356 -22.02 -8.00 31.40
CA GLY A 356 -22.30 -6.89 32.33
C GLY A 356 -22.83 -5.63 31.63
N ALA A 357 -23.52 -5.78 30.50
CA ALA A 357 -24.01 -4.68 29.68
C ALA A 357 -25.49 -4.38 29.97
N ALA A 358 -25.85 -3.10 30.04
CA ALA A 358 -27.23 -2.65 30.25
C ALA A 358 -28.07 -2.68 28.96
N ASN A 359 -27.44 -2.61 27.78
CA ASN A 359 -28.13 -2.64 26.49
C ASN A 359 -27.31 -3.27 25.35
N ARG A 360 -27.95 -3.51 24.19
CA ARG A 360 -27.32 -4.19 23.05
C ARG A 360 -26.08 -3.48 22.51
N ALA A 361 -26.08 -2.15 22.51
CA ALA A 361 -24.98 -1.36 21.97
C ALA A 361 -23.76 -1.43 22.91
N GLU A 362 -24.03 -1.39 24.22
CA GLU A 362 -23.01 -1.58 25.24
C GLU A 362 -22.40 -2.99 25.19
N ALA A 363 -23.20 -4.04 25.01
CA ALA A 363 -22.68 -5.40 24.83
C ALA A 363 -21.78 -5.55 23.60
N VAL A 364 -22.17 -4.97 22.45
CA VAL A 364 -21.34 -4.96 21.24
C VAL A 364 -20.04 -4.18 21.49
N SER A 365 -20.12 -3.03 22.14
CA SER A 365 -18.94 -2.21 22.47
C SER A 365 -17.98 -2.90 23.46
N HIS A 366 -18.51 -3.61 24.45
CA HIS A 366 -17.72 -4.41 25.39
C HIS A 366 -16.99 -5.53 24.67
N TRP A 367 -17.70 -6.24 23.78
CA TRP A 367 -17.13 -7.32 23.01
C TRP A 367 -16.02 -6.85 22.06
N LEU A 368 -16.23 -5.76 21.32
CA LEU A 368 -15.22 -5.15 20.45
C LEU A 368 -13.95 -4.72 21.22
N ARG A 369 -14.12 -4.12 22.40
CA ARG A 369 -13.00 -3.72 23.28
C ARG A 369 -12.27 -4.91 23.91
N SER A 370 -13.00 -5.94 24.33
CA SER A 370 -12.39 -7.15 24.90
C SER A 370 -11.59 -7.95 23.86
N GLY A 371 -12.01 -7.92 22.60
CA GLY A 371 -11.25 -8.48 21.47
C GLY A 371 -9.96 -7.71 21.19
N TYR A 372 -9.96 -6.39 21.39
CA TYR A 372 -8.80 -5.50 21.28
C TYR A 372 -7.74 -5.81 22.37
N ASP A 373 -8.17 -5.97 23.63
CA ASP A 373 -7.26 -6.28 24.75
C ASP A 373 -6.68 -7.71 24.66
N ARG A 374 -7.49 -8.70 24.25
CA ARG A 374 -7.05 -10.10 24.10
C ARG A 374 -6.18 -10.35 22.87
N ALA A 375 -6.29 -9.51 21.84
CA ALA A 375 -5.36 -9.49 20.70
C ALA A 375 -4.00 -8.84 21.03
N GLY A 376 -3.72 -8.57 22.32
CA GLY A 376 -2.41 -8.10 22.81
C GLY A 376 -2.18 -6.59 22.71
N HIS A 377 -3.24 -5.78 22.56
CA HIS A 377 -3.16 -4.33 22.36
C HIS A 377 -3.65 -3.52 23.57
N GLY A 378 -3.30 -3.92 24.81
CA GLY A 378 -3.59 -3.09 25.98
C GLY A 378 -2.74 -1.80 26.02
N PRO A 379 -3.26 -0.64 26.47
CA PRO A 379 -2.48 0.58 26.59
C PRO A 379 -1.35 0.39 27.60
N SER A 380 -0.10 0.59 27.17
CA SER A 380 1.08 0.64 28.05
C SER A 380 0.86 1.71 29.13
N ARG A 381 0.70 1.29 30.39
CA ARG A 381 0.69 2.21 31.54
C ARG A 381 1.97 3.04 31.51
N PRO A 382 1.91 4.37 31.66
CA PRO A 382 3.11 5.20 31.77
C PRO A 382 3.86 4.80 33.05
N THR A 383 5.11 4.37 32.88
CA THR A 383 6.05 4.14 33.98
C THR A 383 6.37 5.46 34.66
N ALA A 384 6.05 5.58 35.94
CA ALA A 384 6.43 6.72 36.76
C ALA A 384 7.98 6.81 36.89
N PRO A 385 8.57 8.01 36.87
CA PRO A 385 10.00 8.17 37.04
C PRO A 385 10.39 7.88 38.50
N ARG A 386 11.50 7.17 38.68
CA ARG A 386 12.22 7.07 39.96
C ARG A 386 13.40 8.03 39.97
#